data_AF-A0A2M7KH72-F1
#
_entry.id   AF-A0A2M7KH72-F1
#
_cell.length_a   1.000
_cell.length_b   1.000
_cell.length_c   1.000
_cell.angle_alpha   90.00
_cell.angle_beta   90.00
_cell.angle_gamma   90.00
#
_symmetry.space_group_name_H-M   'P 1'
#
loop_
_entity.id
_entity.type
_entity.pdbx_description
1 polymer ?
#
loop_
_entity_poly.entity_id
_entity_poly.type
_entity_poly.pdbx_seq_one_letter_code
_entity_poly.pdbx_strand_id
1 'polypeptide(L)'
;MLTKCGEVEAHWDQRMPEAFTVRSLTLAQFGEKKAALAAAEAEVQAAREVLDKKLAARDVLADEAWDLLSTYRPAVQAAMGKTSPEYRSVPKLYVRRKSSPSTIVP
;
A
#
# COMPACT_ATOMS: atom_id res chain seq x y z
N MET A 1 -15.27 10.83 22.97
CA MET A 1 -16.38 9.84 22.99
C MET A 1 -15.93 8.40 23.29
N LEU A 2 -14.70 8.18 23.77
CA LEU A 2 -14.15 6.85 24.08
C LEU A 2 -14.39 6.38 25.53
N THR A 3 -14.75 7.28 26.45
CA THR A 3 -14.95 6.97 27.88
C THR A 3 -16.17 6.08 28.13
N LYS A 4 -17.28 6.32 27.43
CA LYS A 4 -18.51 5.53 27.62
C LYS A 4 -18.40 4.08 27.14
N CYS A 5 -17.62 3.79 26.10
CA CYS A 5 -17.45 2.41 25.63
C CYS A 5 -16.59 1.59 26.61
N GLY A 6 -15.49 2.17 27.11
CA GLY A 6 -14.66 1.51 28.13
C GLY A 6 -15.39 1.29 29.45
N GLU A 7 -16.21 2.24 29.89
CA GLU A 7 -17.05 2.11 31.09
C GLU A 7 -18.11 1.02 30.96
N VAL A 8 -18.69 0.84 29.77
CA VAL A 8 -19.65 -0.23 29.50
C VAL A 8 -18.95 -1.58 29.45
N GLU A 9 -17.78 -1.71 28.81
CA GLU A 9 -17.00 -2.96 28.82
C GLU A 9 -16.65 -3.37 30.27
N ALA A 10 -16.15 -2.45 31.09
CA ALA A 10 -15.84 -2.72 32.50
C ALA A 10 -17.06 -3.10 33.35
N HIS A 11 -18.22 -2.48 33.10
CA HIS A 11 -19.48 -2.83 33.77
C HIS A 11 -19.97 -4.23 33.37
N TRP A 12 -19.75 -4.65 32.12
CA TRP A 12 -20.12 -5.99 31.66
C TRP A 12 -19.20 -7.07 32.23
N ASP A 13 -17.90 -6.81 32.34
CA ASP A 13 -16.93 -7.73 32.95
C ASP A 13 -17.23 -7.99 34.45
N GLN A 14 -17.74 -7.01 35.18
CA GLN A 14 -18.12 -7.20 36.60
C GLN A 14 -19.43 -7.97 36.82
N ARG A 15 -20.33 -8.00 35.83
CA ARG A 15 -21.70 -8.53 35.99
C ARG A 15 -21.97 -9.81 35.21
N MET A 16 -21.20 -10.08 34.17
CA MET A 16 -21.34 -11.30 33.39
C MET A 16 -20.48 -12.42 34.01
N PRO A 17 -21.06 -13.60 34.30
CA PRO A 17 -20.26 -14.74 34.71
C PRO A 17 -19.29 -15.14 33.59
N GLU A 18 -18.11 -15.67 33.91
CA GLU A 18 -17.10 -16.10 32.91
C GLU A 18 -17.66 -17.06 31.84
N ALA A 19 -18.69 -17.82 32.19
CA ALA A 19 -19.38 -18.75 31.29
C ALA A 19 -20.40 -18.07 30.33
N PHE A 20 -20.59 -16.75 30.41
CA PHE A 20 -21.48 -16.03 29.51
C PHE A 20 -20.95 -16.11 28.07
N THR A 21 -21.79 -16.61 27.16
CA THR A 21 -21.43 -16.80 25.75
C THR A 21 -22.31 -15.97 24.83
N VAL A 22 -21.71 -15.37 23.82
CA VAL A 22 -22.41 -14.73 22.70
C VAL A 22 -22.05 -15.50 21.44
N ARG A 23 -23.04 -16.04 20.73
CA ARG A 23 -22.83 -16.88 19.53
C ARG A 23 -21.76 -17.97 19.75
N SER A 24 -21.86 -18.67 20.88
CA SER A 24 -20.97 -19.78 21.27
C SER A 24 -19.53 -19.40 21.65
N LEU A 25 -19.21 -18.12 21.80
CA LEU A 25 -17.90 -17.65 22.26
C LEU A 25 -18.03 -16.96 23.62
N THR A 26 -17.11 -17.24 24.53
CA THR A 26 -17.02 -16.55 25.83
C THR A 26 -16.48 -15.13 25.65
N LEU A 27 -16.68 -14.27 26.65
CA LEU A 27 -16.12 -12.91 26.65
C LEU A 27 -14.59 -12.91 26.52
N ALA A 28 -13.89 -13.84 27.19
CA ALA A 28 -12.45 -14.01 27.05
C ALA A 28 -12.05 -14.32 25.59
N GLN A 29 -12.75 -15.24 24.92
CA GLN A 29 -12.50 -15.59 23.53
C GLN A 29 -12.78 -14.42 22.56
N PHE A 30 -13.74 -13.55 22.89
CA PHE A 30 -13.93 -12.30 22.14
C PHE A 30 -12.78 -11.31 22.34
N GLY A 31 -12.27 -11.18 23.57
CA GLY A 31 -11.09 -10.37 23.87
C GLY A 31 -9.86 -10.81 23.10
N GLU A 32 -9.59 -12.12 23.07
CA GLU A 32 -8.51 -12.71 22.28
C GLU A 32 -8.66 -12.42 20.78
N LYS A 33 -9.87 -12.60 20.23
CA LYS A 33 -10.13 -12.31 18.82
C LYS A 33 -10.02 -10.82 18.49
N LYS A 34 -10.44 -9.92 19.39
CA LYS A 34 -10.29 -8.46 19.24
C LYS A 34 -8.81 -8.08 19.22
N ALA A 35 -8.01 -8.65 20.12
CA ALA A 35 -6.56 -8.43 20.15
C ALA A 35 -5.86 -8.97 18.89
N ALA A 36 -6.24 -10.18 18.44
CA ALA A 36 -5.71 -10.78 17.22
C ALA A 36 -6.08 -9.96 15.97
N LEU A 37 -7.30 -9.44 15.89
CA LEU A 37 -7.73 -8.57 14.80
C LEU A 37 -6.94 -7.26 14.80
N ALA A 38 -6.76 -6.62 15.95
CA ALA A 38 -5.97 -5.39 16.06
C ALA A 38 -4.50 -5.60 15.64
N ALA A 39 -3.91 -6.75 15.99
CA ALA A 39 -2.58 -7.13 15.53
C ALA A 39 -2.53 -7.32 14.00
N ALA A 40 -3.50 -8.04 13.43
CA ALA A 40 -3.57 -8.25 11.98
C ALA A 40 -3.79 -6.93 11.20
N GLU A 41 -4.63 -6.02 11.72
CA GLU A 41 -4.84 -4.69 11.12
C GLU A 41 -3.56 -3.86 11.14
N ALA A 42 -2.78 -3.90 12.23
CA ALA A 42 -1.49 -3.23 12.32
C ALA A 42 -0.48 -3.79 11.31
N GLU A 43 -0.43 -5.10 11.12
CA GLU A 43 0.42 -5.74 10.10
C GLU A 43 0.03 -5.35 8.67
N VAL A 44 -1.27 -5.34 8.37
CA VAL A 44 -1.79 -4.90 7.06
C VAL A 44 -1.43 -3.44 6.81
N GLN A 45 -1.56 -2.58 7.82
CA GLN A 45 -1.20 -1.17 7.69
C GLN A 45 0.31 -0.99 7.44
N ALA A 46 1.16 -1.72 8.18
CA ALA A 46 2.60 -1.70 7.94
C ALA A 46 2.97 -2.19 6.53
N ALA A 47 2.31 -3.24 6.04
CA ALA A 47 2.52 -3.75 4.69
C ALA A 47 2.10 -2.74 3.61
N ARG A 48 1.01 -1.98 3.83
CA ARG A 48 0.58 -0.89 2.94
C ARG A 48 1.62 0.22 2.85
N GLU A 49 2.16 0.67 3.99
CA GLU A 49 3.20 1.70 3.99
C GLU A 49 4.47 1.27 3.24
N VAL A 50 4.86 -0.01 3.37
CA VAL A 50 5.99 -0.56 2.61
C VAL A 50 5.68 -0.59 1.11
N LEU A 51 4.46 -0.97 0.73
CA LEU A 51 4.02 -0.97 -0.66
C LEU A 51 4.06 0.44 -1.26
N ASP A 52 3.52 1.43 -0.54
CA ASP A 52 3.49 2.82 -1.00
C ASP A 52 4.91 3.39 -1.20
N LYS A 53 5.84 3.09 -0.29
CA LYS A 53 7.25 3.46 -0.45
C LYS A 53 7.88 2.82 -1.70
N LYS A 54 7.59 1.55 -1.96
CA LYS A 54 8.09 0.84 -3.15
C LYS A 54 7.48 1.38 -4.44
N LEU A 55 6.20 1.74 -4.43
CA LEU A 55 5.53 2.36 -5.57
C LEU A 55 6.13 3.73 -5.88
N ALA A 56 6.35 4.58 -4.86
CA ALA A 56 6.99 5.87 -5.03
C ALA A 56 8.42 5.71 -5.59
N ALA A 57 9.23 4.79 -5.05
CA ALA A 57 10.57 4.53 -5.56
C ALA A 57 10.57 4.02 -7.01
N ARG A 58 9.63 3.13 -7.36
CA ARG A 58 9.44 2.67 -8.74
C ARG A 58 9.10 3.84 -9.67
N ASP A 59 8.24 4.75 -9.24
CA ASP A 59 7.79 5.87 -10.07
C ASP A 59 8.92 6.88 -10.31
N VAL A 60 9.79 7.12 -9.33
CA VAL A 60 11.02 7.91 -9.52
C VAL A 60 11.95 7.27 -10.54
N LEU A 61 12.25 5.97 -10.39
CA LEU A 61 13.10 5.25 -11.35
C LEU A 61 12.51 5.23 -12.77
N ALA A 62 11.19 5.16 -12.87
CA ALA A 62 10.51 5.27 -14.15
C ALA A 62 10.71 6.68 -14.74
N ASP A 63 10.47 7.75 -13.99
CA ASP A 63 10.67 9.10 -14.52
C ASP A 63 12.14 9.33 -14.97
N GLU A 64 13.13 8.89 -14.19
CA GLU A 64 14.55 8.97 -14.56
C GLU A 64 14.88 8.18 -15.85
N ALA A 65 14.37 6.95 -15.97
CA ALA A 65 14.57 6.14 -17.16
C ALA A 65 13.90 6.76 -18.40
N TRP A 66 12.73 7.38 -18.22
CA TRP A 66 12.02 8.09 -19.27
C TRP A 66 12.82 9.29 -19.75
N ASP A 67 13.31 10.13 -18.83
CA ASP A 67 14.12 11.31 -19.15
C ASP A 67 15.39 10.94 -19.92
N LEU A 68 16.09 9.89 -19.47
CA LEU A 68 17.28 9.38 -20.14
C LEU A 68 16.98 8.90 -21.56
N LEU A 69 15.92 8.10 -21.74
CA LEU A 69 15.52 7.61 -23.06
C LEU A 69 15.04 8.75 -23.97
N SER A 70 14.41 9.78 -23.40
CA SER A 70 13.87 10.92 -24.15
C SER A 70 14.96 11.75 -24.82
N THR A 71 16.16 11.75 -24.23
CA THR A 71 17.34 12.44 -24.77
C THR A 71 18.20 11.50 -25.60
N TYR A 72 18.47 10.30 -25.10
CA TYR A 72 19.40 9.36 -25.74
C TYR A 72 18.87 8.83 -27.07
N ARG A 73 17.59 8.44 -27.14
CA ARG A 73 17.01 7.82 -28.35
C ARG A 73 17.03 8.79 -29.54
N PRO A 74 16.63 10.07 -29.43
CA PRO A 74 16.79 11.04 -30.50
C PRO A 74 18.25 11.32 -30.87
N ALA A 75 19.17 11.35 -29.91
CA ALA A 75 20.60 11.55 -30.19
C ALA A 75 21.18 10.41 -31.03
N VAL A 76 20.88 9.14 -30.69
CA VAL A 76 21.28 7.98 -31.50
C VAL A 76 20.62 8.04 -32.88
N GLN A 77 19.36 8.47 -32.96
CA GLN A 77 18.67 8.65 -34.24
C GLN A 77 19.39 9.67 -35.14
N ALA A 78 19.83 10.78 -34.56
CA ALA A 78 20.51 11.85 -35.28
C ALA A 78 21.91 11.41 -35.76
N ALA A 79 22.63 10.64 -34.94
CA ALA A 79 23.99 10.19 -35.24
C ALA A 79 24.03 8.99 -36.22
N MET A 80 23.16 7.99 -36.02
CA MET A 80 23.24 6.69 -36.71
C MET A 80 22.08 6.45 -37.70
N GLY A 81 21.01 7.23 -37.61
CA GLY A 81 19.81 7.07 -38.43
C GLY A 81 18.82 6.03 -37.89
N LYS A 82 17.55 6.15 -38.30
CA LYS A 82 16.44 5.31 -37.81
C LYS A 82 16.56 3.82 -38.19
N THR A 83 17.35 3.49 -39.20
CA THR A 83 17.50 2.13 -39.71
C THR A 83 18.67 1.39 -39.07
N SER A 84 19.50 2.07 -38.28
CA SER A 84 20.71 1.46 -37.71
C SER A 84 20.38 0.42 -36.63
N PRO A 85 21.21 -0.63 -36.48
CA PRO A 85 21.10 -1.58 -35.37
C PRO A 85 21.14 -0.91 -34.00
N GLU A 86 21.97 0.13 -33.84
CA GLU A 86 22.16 0.88 -32.60
C GLU A 86 20.88 1.65 -32.22
N TYR A 87 20.19 2.28 -33.18
CA TYR A 87 18.91 2.94 -32.90
C TYR A 87 17.80 1.94 -32.56
N ARG A 88 17.80 0.76 -33.23
CA ARG A 88 16.81 -0.29 -33.00
C ARG A 88 16.95 -0.97 -31.65
N SER A 89 18.17 -1.05 -31.10
CA SER A 89 18.43 -1.63 -29.78
C SER A 89 18.03 -0.71 -28.63
N VAL A 90 17.93 0.61 -28.85
CA VAL A 90 17.44 1.54 -27.83
C VAL A 90 15.96 1.24 -27.52
N PRO A 91 15.57 1.08 -26.24
CA PRO A 91 14.17 0.91 -25.85
C PRO A 91 13.27 2.06 -26.29
N LYS A 92 12.01 1.75 -26.66
CA LYS A 92 11.02 2.78 -27.02
C LYS A 92 10.58 3.52 -25.76
N LEU A 93 10.37 4.83 -25.92
CA LEU A 93 9.69 5.61 -24.91
C LEU A 93 8.30 5.02 -24.67
N TYR A 94 8.03 4.68 -23.43
CA TYR A 94 6.69 4.31 -23.00
C TYR A 94 5.85 5.56 -22.74
N VAL A 95 4.53 5.36 -22.66
CA VAL A 95 3.61 6.43 -22.28
C VAL A 95 3.88 6.78 -20.82
N ARG A 96 4.40 7.99 -20.58
CA ARG A 96 4.56 8.53 -19.23
C ARG A 96 3.18 8.56 -18.59
N ARG A 97 2.96 7.76 -17.55
CA ARG A 97 1.70 7.87 -16.77
C ARG A 97 1.66 9.29 -16.24
N LYS A 98 0.64 10.06 -16.59
CA LYS A 98 0.33 11.27 -15.82
C LYS A 98 0.09 10.80 -14.40
N SER A 99 0.80 11.38 -13.45
CA SER A 99 0.57 11.19 -12.02
C SER A 99 -0.89 11.49 -11.71
N SER A 100 -1.75 10.47 -11.75
CA SER A 100 -3.08 10.57 -11.18
C SER A 100 -2.88 10.66 -9.67
N PRO A 101 -3.37 11.71 -8.99
CA PRO A 101 -3.29 11.76 -7.56
C PRO A 101 -4.02 10.53 -7.03
N SER A 102 -3.30 9.71 -6.27
CA SER A 102 -3.87 8.56 -5.58
C SER A 102 -4.99 9.10 -4.69
N THR A 103 -6.22 8.98 -5.15
CA THR A 103 -7.39 9.31 -4.34
C THR A 103 -7.56 8.11 -3.43
N ILE A 104 -6.74 8.05 -2.38
CA ILE A 104 -6.98 7.15 -1.26
C ILE A 104 -8.17 7.77 -0.55
N VAL A 105 -9.36 7.24 -0.85
CA VAL A 105 -10.59 7.59 -0.14
C VAL A 105 -10.40 7.15 1.33
N PRO A 106 -10.56 8.06 2.31
CA PRO A 106 -10.43 7.74 3.73
C PRO A 106 -11.51 6.78 4.22
#